data_AF-A0A7K7JD29-F1
#
_entry.id   AF-A0A7K7JD29-F1
#
_cell.length_a   1.000
_cell.length_b   1.000
_cell.length_c   1.000
_cell.angle_alpha   90.00
_cell.angle_beta   90.00
_cell.angle_gamma   90.00
#
_symmetry.space_group_name_H-M   'P 1'
#
loop_
_entity.id
_entity.type
_entity.pdbx_description
1 polymer ?
#
loop_
_entity_poly.entity_id
_entity_poly.type
_entity_poly.pdbx_seq_one_letter_code
_entity_poly.pdbx_strand_id
1 'polypeptide(L)' 'CLDGEGKVHEFDSRWRTEDCNDCSCSKTGIRCCTSYMTPVDYDEEKCESIFNKETCSYKVVEKDDHSKECPVHSWVG' A
#
# COMPACT_ATOMS: atom_id res chain seq x y z
N CYS A 1 -14.48 -8.50 15.63
CA CYS A 1 -13.13 -8.09 16.10
C CYS A 1 -13.12 -6.60 16.40
N LEU A 2 -12.41 -6.17 17.45
CA LEU A 2 -12.15 -4.76 17.73
C LEU A 2 -10.81 -4.40 17.08
N ASP A 3 -10.79 -3.43 16.16
CA ASP A 3 -9.55 -2.99 15.52
C ASP A 3 -8.77 -1.98 16.38
N GLY A 4 -7.60 -1.54 15.88
CA GLY A 4 -6.73 -0.59 16.57
C GLY A 4 -7.32 0.83 16.72
N GLU A 5 -8.37 1.16 15.96
CA GLU A 5 -9.10 2.43 16.03
C GLU A 5 -10.33 2.33 16.95
N GLY A 6 -10.58 1.16 17.55
CA GLY A 6 -11.72 0.93 18.42
C GLY A 6 -13.03 0.63 17.69
N LYS A 7 -12.99 0.33 16.39
CA LYS A 7 -14.16 -0.05 15.60
C LYS A 7 -14.41 -1.55 15.67
N VAL A 8 -15.68 -1.92 15.81
CA VAL A 8 -16.12 -3.32 15.82
C VAL A 8 -16.45 -3.76 14.39
N HIS A 9 -15.85 -4.88 14.00
CA HIS A 9 -16.07 -5.54 12.71
C HIS A 9 -16.63 -6.94 12.91
N GLU A 10 -17.58 -7.36 12.07
CA GLU A 10 -18.17 -8.70 12.12
C GLU A 10 -17.16 -9.79 11.75
N PHE A 11 -17.40 -11.04 12.14
CA PHE A 11 -16.61 -12.16 11.61
C PHE A 11 -16.80 -12.30 10.10
N ASP A 12 -15.75 -12.78 9.42
CA ASP A 12 -15.64 -12.93 7.96
C ASP A 12 -15.73 -11.61 7.17
N SER A 13 -15.77 -10.47 7.86
CA SER A 13 -15.69 -9.15 7.25
C SER A 13 -14.27 -8.82 6.78
N ARG A 14 -14.20 -7.93 5.79
CA ARG A 14 -12.97 -7.34 5.26
C ARG A 14 -13.15 -5.84 5.14
N TRP A 15 -12.10 -5.09 5.44
CA TRP A 15 -12.08 -3.64 5.30
C TRP A 15 -10.68 -3.16 4.95
N ARG A 16 -10.61 -1.95 4.38
CA ARG A 16 -9.36 -1.24 4.17
C ARG A 16 -9.24 -0.11 5.19
N THR A 17 -8.06 0.03 5.79
CA THR A 17 -7.74 1.14 6.68
C THR A 17 -7.32 2.38 5.89
N GLU A 18 -7.32 3.55 6.54
CA GLU A 18 -6.80 4.78 5.92
C GLU A 18 -5.31 4.67 5.57
N ASP A 19 -4.57 3.85 6.30
CA ASP A 19 -3.15 3.56 6.05
C ASP A 19 -2.93 2.45 5.02
N CYS A 20 -3.91 2.21 4.15
CA CYS A 20 -3.80 1.27 3.04
C CYS A 20 -3.45 -0.16 3.48
N ASN A 21 -4.12 -0.66 4.52
CA ASN A 21 -4.04 -2.06 4.91
C ASN A 21 -5.35 -2.78 4.64
N ASP A 22 -5.25 -3.92 3.96
CA ASP A 22 -6.33 -4.88 3.81
C ASP A 22 -6.42 -5.78 5.03
N CYS A 23 -7.45 -5.52 5.82
CA CYS A 23 -7.74 -6.23 7.05
C CYS A 23 -8.91 -7.19 6.86
N SER A 24 -8.85 -8.30 7.60
CA SER A 24 -9.92 -9.28 7.69
C SER A 24 -10.09 -9.74 9.13
N CYS A 25 -11.34 -9.92 9.56
CA CYS A 25 -11.68 -10.45 10.87
C CYS A 25 -12.14 -11.90 10.73
N SER A 26 -11.50 -12.79 11.47
CA SER A 26 -11.85 -14.22 11.52
C SER A 26 -11.94 -14.68 12.97
N LYS A 27 -12.31 -15.95 13.17
CA LYS A 27 -12.34 -16.56 14.51
C LYS A 27 -10.97 -16.59 15.20
N THR A 28 -9.87 -16.53 14.43
CA THR A 28 -8.50 -16.49 14.98
C THR A 28 -8.00 -15.07 15.27
N GLY A 29 -8.80 -14.04 14.97
CA GLY A 29 -8.46 -12.63 15.18
C GLY A 29 -8.43 -11.83 13.88
N ILE A 30 -7.79 -10.65 13.97
CA ILE A 30 -7.60 -9.73 12.85
C ILE A 30 -6.29 -10.06 12.15
N ARG A 31 -6.32 -10.13 10.82
CA ARG A 31 -5.12 -10.15 9.97
C ARG A 31 -5.18 -8.96 9.03
N CYS A 32 -4.10 -8.18 8.99
CA CYS A 32 -3.93 -7.06 8.07
C CYS A 32 -2.67 -7.25 7.22
N CYS A 33 -2.74 -6.84 5.96
CA CYS A 33 -1.60 -6.79 5.04
C CYS A 33 -1.63 -5.45 4.29
N THR A 34 -0.48 -4.92 3.90
CA THR A 34 -0.43 -3.73 3.05
C THR A 34 -1.17 -3.98 1.74
N SER A 35 -1.99 -3.03 1.30
CA SER A 35 -2.77 -3.14 0.06
C SER A 35 -2.00 -2.63 -1.17
N TYR A 36 -0.71 -2.31 -1.00
CA TYR A 36 0.14 -1.71 -2.00
C TYR A 36 1.44 -2.48 -2.14
N MET A 37 2.01 -2.44 -3.34
CA MET A 37 3.35 -2.95 -3.59
C MET A 37 4.36 -1.81 -3.50
N THR A 38 5.51 -2.07 -2.90
CA THR A 38 6.64 -1.14 -2.80
C THR A 38 7.62 -1.43 -3.94
N PRO A 39 8.01 -0.43 -4.74
CA PRO A 39 9.05 -0.60 -5.76
C PRO A 39 10.40 -0.71 -5.06
N VAL A 40 11.21 -1.70 -5.43
CA VAL A 40 12.51 -1.97 -4.78
C VAL A 40 13.69 -2.00 -5.74
N ASP A 41 13.43 -1.89 -7.04
CA ASP A 41 14.47 -1.91 -8.08
C ASP A 41 14.10 -0.95 -9.22
N TYR A 42 14.71 0.24 -9.19
CA TYR A 42 14.63 1.29 -10.21
C TYR A 42 15.87 2.21 -10.10
N ASP A 43 16.07 3.12 -11.07
CA ASP A 43 17.17 4.09 -11.04
C ASP A 43 16.92 5.16 -9.96
N GLU A 44 17.34 4.91 -8.72
CA GLU A 44 17.20 5.84 -7.59
C GLU A 44 18.01 7.14 -7.75
N GLU A 45 18.97 7.20 -8.69
CA GLU A 45 19.69 8.45 -8.97
C GLU A 45 18.80 9.41 -9.75
N LYS A 46 18.15 8.93 -10.82
CA LYS A 46 17.32 9.75 -11.72
C LYS A 46 15.84 9.78 -11.36
N CYS A 47 15.36 8.82 -10.58
CA CYS A 47 13.94 8.63 -10.32
C CYS A 47 13.62 8.63 -8.82
N GLU A 48 12.37 8.97 -8.50
CA GLU A 48 11.84 8.87 -7.15
C GLU A 48 10.48 8.17 -7.14
N SER A 49 10.14 7.59 -5.99
CA SER A 49 8.86 6.93 -5.78
C SER A 49 7.92 7.83 -4.97
N ILE A 50 6.71 8.03 -5.50
CA ILE A 50 5.67 8.87 -4.91
C ILE A 50 4.49 7.97 -4.56
N PHE A 51 4.13 7.94 -3.28
CA PHE A 51 2.97 7.18 -2.81
C PHE A 51 1.68 7.99 -3.00
N ASN A 52 0.70 7.40 -3.69
CA ASN A 52 -0.64 7.92 -3.82
C ASN A 52 -1.56 7.24 -2.79
N LYS A 53 -1.96 7.98 -1.76
CA LYS A 53 -2.81 7.47 -0.67
C LYS A 53 -4.25 7.17 -1.10
N GLU A 54 -4.78 7.86 -2.12
CA GLU A 54 -6.15 7.63 -2.62
C GLU A 54 -6.28 6.28 -3.31
N THR A 55 -5.26 5.89 -4.06
CA THR A 55 -5.22 4.62 -4.80
C THR A 55 -4.44 3.53 -4.08
N CYS A 56 -3.78 3.86 -2.95
CA CYS A 56 -2.86 2.98 -2.24
C CYS A 56 -1.84 2.34 -3.20
N SER A 57 -1.06 3.17 -3.90
CA SER A 57 -0.06 2.69 -4.86
C SER A 57 1.12 3.64 -4.97
N TYR A 58 2.29 3.10 -5.34
CA TYR A 58 3.43 3.92 -5.71
C TYR A 58 3.46 4.18 -7.22
N LYS A 59 3.87 5.38 -7.59
CA LYS A 59 4.37 5.70 -8.92
C LYS A 59 5.86 5.99 -8.82
N VAL A 60 6.64 5.54 -9.80
CA VAL A 60 8.05 5.89 -9.91
C VAL A 60 8.21 6.80 -11.10
N VAL A 61 8.74 8.01 -10.88
CA VAL A 61 8.82 9.09 -11.88
C VAL A 61 10.21 9.70 -11.91
N GLU A 62 10.57 10.38 -13.01
CA GLU A 62 11.82 11.12 -13.09
C GLU A 62 11.82 12.28 -12.08
N LYS A 63 12.94 12.51 -11.39
CA LYS A 63 13.07 13.63 -10.43
C LYS A 63 12.99 15.01 -11.10
N ASP A 64 13.49 15.11 -12.33
CA ASP A 64 13.49 16.36 -13.09
C ASP A 64 12.12 16.67 -13.74
N ASP A 65 11.29 15.64 -13.95
CA ASP A 65 10.01 15.73 -14.65
C ASP A 65 9.04 14.65 -14.17
N HIS A 66 8.25 14.98 -13.14
CA HIS A 66 7.31 14.04 -12.51
C HIS A 66 6.16 13.60 -13.45
N SER A 67 6.06 14.15 -14.66
CA SER A 67 5.10 13.68 -15.67
C SER A 67 5.56 12.41 -16.40
N LYS A 68 6.85 12.06 -16.32
CA LYS A 68 7.43 10.86 -16.94
C LYS A 68 7.63 9.76 -15.92
N GLU A 69 7.11 8.57 -16.24
CA GLU A 69 7.29 7.38 -15.41
C GLU A 69 8.64 6.72 -15.71
N CYS A 70 9.28 6.22 -14.65
CA CYS A 70 10.52 5.45 -14.76
C CYS A 70 10.25 3.94 -14.81
N PRO A 71 11.10 3.16 -15.50
CA PRO A 71 11.01 1.71 -15.46
C PRO A 71 11.31 1.18 -14.05
N VAL A 72 10.50 0.24 -13.60
CA VAL A 72 10.68 -0.49 -12.34
C VAL A 72 10.86 -1.97 -12.68
N HIS A 73 11.89 -2.59 -12.12
CA HIS A 73 12.27 -3.97 -12.40
C HIS A 73 11.73 -4.96 -11.36
N SER A 74 11.47 -4.50 -10.13
CA SER A 74 10.96 -5.37 -9.06
C SER A 74 10.09 -4.62 -8.05
N TRP A 75 9.12 -5.35 -7.49
CA TRP A 75 8.14 -4.90 -6.52
C TRP A 75 7.99 -5.93 -5.39
N VAL A 76 7.73 -5.47 -4.17
CA VAL A 76 7.48 -6.33 -2.99
C VAL A 76 6.18 -5.91 -2.30
N GLY A 77 5.36 -6.88 -1.88
CA GLY A 77 4.09 -6.68 -1.18
C GLY A 77 3.64 -7.92 -0.43
#